data_AF-G0V9B2-F1
#
_entry.id   AF-G0V9B2-F1
#
_cell.length_a   1.000
_cell.length_b   1.000
_cell.length_c   1.000
_cell.angle_alpha   90.00
_cell.angle_beta   90.00
_cell.angle_gamma   90.00
#
_symmetry.space_group_name_H-M   'P 1'
#
loop_
_entity.id
_entity.type
_entity.pdbx_description
1 polymer ?
#
loop_
_entity_poly.entity_id
_entity_poly.type
_entity_poly.pdbx_seq_one_letter_code
_entity_poly.pdbx_strand_id
1 'polypeptide(L)'
;MTQVADDHDLGRDQVLNSGEQNGYAVDTAIIPRLLPISETMDATPNSTPSKKRKKLLSSPMKKIRLLTRKTLLESNKTDAKSQLSEIESPFKEFQNYMLRHLYQTLPSPEVTVYPYLRDTQQEIDRILKQSIIQKESHSAILVGPRNSYKTFLLNHELNLLSKKYNRQFITIRLNGFVHSETTAINSIATQLEEELTRLHHNNSTSSAEESISSGSNTEVFEKVLRLLDSTSVISKEGNDSRTTGGKNITKITVIFIFDEIDTFAGPVRQTLLYNLFDMVEHARVPVCIFGCTTKLNILEYLEKRVRSRFSQRVIYMPQVQGLDNFIENVSSMLTLPAKKNKESNWLTEWNTCVEKLLSNENCPLYKALKTNYETFNSLTYFKNGFVTLVREANNFESLLEKLNDATPITSYNSQLLNNSLTSIIRSLSDLELAILISSARVIMKTKDETTNFNLSYAEYQQIVKGMNARIPTIVPSSEQTSPFRQPASTSASPVKNFDQTIKQWKKSDVKNIWESLLNLNLLIEKSALGLKETSLQAYFANNNHLQTAIIPFDLRPYQLSVTLQELRRVVPRSSIYYSWTQL
;
A
#
# COMPACT_ATOMS: atom_id res chain seq x y z
N MET A 1 13.58 -69.91 18.36
CA MET A 1 13.65 -69.85 16.89
C MET A 1 14.22 -68.48 16.53
N THR A 2 15.54 -68.32 16.64
CA THR A 2 16.54 -68.33 15.52
C THR A 2 16.38 -67.07 14.64
N GLN A 3 17.22 -66.05 14.86
CA GLN A 3 18.50 -65.74 14.15
C GLN A 3 18.27 -64.93 12.87
N VAL A 4 18.74 -63.67 12.79
CA VAL A 4 20.03 -63.23 12.22
C VAL A 4 20.15 -63.51 10.71
N ALA A 5 20.30 -62.46 9.89
CA ALA A 5 21.37 -62.34 8.90
C ALA A 5 21.25 -61.05 8.07
N ASP A 6 22.40 -60.40 7.95
CA ASP A 6 22.76 -59.27 7.13
C ASP A 6 22.76 -59.56 5.61
N ASP A 7 22.96 -58.46 4.87
CA ASP A 7 23.92 -58.32 3.76
C ASP A 7 23.46 -58.17 2.29
N HIS A 8 24.18 -57.20 1.69
CA HIS A 8 24.56 -56.98 0.30
C HIS A 8 23.68 -56.13 -0.65
N ASP A 9 24.14 -54.88 -0.82
CA ASP A 9 24.74 -54.32 -2.05
C ASP A 9 24.34 -54.95 -3.39
N LEU A 10 23.96 -54.09 -4.35
CA LEU A 10 24.57 -54.02 -5.68
C LEU A 10 24.02 -52.80 -6.44
N GLY A 11 24.91 -51.84 -6.69
CA GLY A 11 24.69 -50.79 -7.66
C GLY A 11 24.65 -51.32 -9.09
N ARG A 12 24.04 -50.51 -9.97
CA ARG A 12 24.42 -50.46 -11.38
C ARG A 12 24.14 -49.10 -11.97
N ASP A 13 25.24 -48.41 -12.21
CA ASP A 13 25.45 -47.37 -13.20
C ASP A 13 25.05 -47.82 -14.61
N GLN A 14 24.56 -46.85 -15.39
CA GLN A 14 24.75 -46.63 -16.84
C GLN A 14 24.11 -45.25 -17.10
N VAL A 15 24.81 -44.11 -17.12
CA VAL A 15 25.91 -43.64 -18.02
C VAL A 15 25.54 -43.78 -19.49
N LEU A 16 25.27 -42.64 -20.14
CA LEU A 16 25.99 -42.04 -21.28
C LEU A 16 25.09 -40.94 -21.89
N ASN A 17 25.47 -39.65 -21.81
CA ASN A 17 26.25 -38.88 -22.82
C ASN A 17 25.56 -38.89 -24.19
N SER A 18 25.41 -37.81 -24.94
CA SER A 18 26.10 -36.52 -25.10
C SER A 18 25.26 -35.76 -26.16
N GLY A 19 25.10 -34.44 -26.15
CA GLY A 19 26.14 -33.49 -26.49
C GLY A 19 25.53 -32.33 -27.30
N GLU A 20 26.04 -31.13 -27.03
CA GLU A 20 26.18 -29.97 -27.94
C GLU A 20 24.92 -29.24 -28.46
N GLN A 21 24.87 -27.94 -28.72
CA GLN A 21 25.65 -26.71 -28.48
C GLN A 21 24.78 -25.57 -29.10
N ASN A 22 24.97 -24.32 -28.65
CA ASN A 22 24.60 -23.06 -29.34
C ASN A 22 23.08 -22.75 -29.43
N GLY A 23 22.54 -21.62 -28.95
CA GLY A 23 23.09 -20.29 -28.74
C GLY A 23 22.28 -19.30 -29.59
N TYR A 24 21.35 -18.53 -29.00
CA TYR A 24 20.87 -17.25 -29.53
C TYR A 24 20.27 -16.40 -28.39
N ALA A 25 20.87 -15.22 -28.21
CA ALA A 25 20.36 -14.12 -27.42
C ALA A 25 19.22 -13.40 -28.16
N VAL A 26 18.18 -12.97 -27.45
CA VAL A 26 17.29 -11.86 -27.88
C VAL A 26 16.78 -11.08 -26.66
N ASP A 27 17.32 -9.88 -26.52
CA ASP A 27 16.70 -8.60 -26.17
C ASP A 27 15.54 -8.46 -25.16
N THR A 28 15.88 -7.70 -24.11
CA THR A 28 15.18 -6.50 -23.61
C THR A 28 13.70 -6.26 -23.96
N ALA A 29 12.91 -6.15 -22.90
CA ALA A 29 11.84 -5.17 -22.67
C ALA A 29 10.77 -4.96 -23.76
N ILE A 30 9.65 -5.69 -23.69
CA ILE A 30 8.35 -5.18 -24.19
C ILE A 30 7.22 -5.54 -23.23
N ILE A 31 6.59 -4.46 -22.73
CA ILE A 31 5.35 -4.36 -21.95
C ILE A 31 4.21 -5.15 -22.62
N PRO A 32 3.47 -6.02 -21.92
CA PRO A 32 2.36 -6.75 -22.53
C PRO A 32 1.21 -5.78 -22.86
N ARG A 33 1.07 -5.45 -24.16
CA ARG A 33 -0.15 -4.87 -24.74
C ARG A 33 -1.27 -5.91 -24.63
N LEU A 34 -2.33 -5.54 -23.92
CA LEU A 34 -3.64 -6.20 -23.96
C LEU A 34 -4.11 -6.29 -25.43
N LEU A 35 -4.26 -7.52 -25.94
CA LEU A 35 -4.99 -7.78 -27.18
C LEU A 35 -6.48 -7.98 -26.86
N PRO A 36 -7.39 -7.39 -27.66
CA PRO A 36 -8.82 -7.57 -27.50
C PRO A 36 -9.27 -8.96 -27.96
N ILE A 37 -10.27 -9.47 -27.26
CA ILE A 37 -10.96 -10.75 -27.44
C ILE A 37 -11.45 -10.89 -28.89
N SER A 38 -10.99 -11.94 -29.57
CA SER A 38 -11.56 -12.44 -30.83
C SER A 38 -12.73 -13.37 -30.51
N GLU A 39 -13.95 -12.95 -30.83
CA GLU A 39 -15.10 -13.87 -30.94
C GLU A 39 -15.03 -14.68 -32.25
N THR A 40 -15.60 -15.87 -32.14
CA THR A 40 -15.50 -17.07 -32.97
C THR A 40 -15.93 -16.93 -34.43
N MET A 41 -15.23 -17.63 -35.32
CA MET A 41 -15.72 -18.02 -36.64
C MET A 41 -16.69 -19.19 -36.51
N ASP A 42 -17.78 -19.19 -37.28
CA ASP A 42 -18.13 -20.37 -38.10
C ASP A 42 -19.14 -20.07 -39.22
N ALA A 43 -18.92 -20.79 -40.32
CA ALA A 43 -19.76 -21.07 -41.49
C ALA A 43 -19.89 -20.02 -42.63
N THR A 44 -19.24 -20.40 -43.74
CA THR A 44 -19.26 -19.90 -45.13
C THR A 44 -20.56 -20.34 -45.88
N PRO A 45 -20.75 -20.19 -47.22
CA PRO A 45 -19.92 -19.54 -48.26
C PRO A 45 -20.70 -18.70 -49.33
N ASN A 46 -19.91 -18.05 -50.20
CA ASN A 46 -20.17 -17.80 -51.63
C ASN A 46 -21.31 -16.88 -52.08
N SER A 47 -20.96 -15.66 -52.51
CA SER A 47 -20.87 -15.33 -53.95
C SER A 47 -20.43 -13.88 -54.18
N THR A 48 -19.66 -13.72 -55.24
CA THR A 48 -18.91 -12.54 -55.70
C THR A 48 -19.79 -11.41 -56.27
N PRO A 49 -19.23 -10.19 -56.43
CA PRO A 49 -19.96 -8.94 -56.34
C PRO A 49 -20.42 -8.40 -57.70
N SER A 50 -21.55 -7.69 -57.72
CA SER A 50 -21.91 -6.83 -58.86
C SER A 50 -22.20 -5.39 -58.43
N LYS A 51 -21.62 -4.49 -59.22
CA LYS A 51 -21.64 -3.03 -59.09
C LYS A 51 -23.08 -2.50 -59.12
N LYS A 52 -23.43 -1.59 -58.20
CA LYS A 52 -23.83 -0.19 -58.49
C LYS A 52 -24.52 0.49 -57.30
N ARG A 53 -24.11 1.75 -57.10
CA ARG A 53 -24.88 2.89 -56.58
C ARG A 53 -25.60 2.72 -55.23
N LYS A 54 -25.01 3.33 -54.19
CA LYS A 54 -25.80 3.94 -53.12
C LYS A 54 -25.60 5.46 -53.13
N LYS A 55 -26.74 6.14 -53.35
CA LYS A 55 -26.95 7.56 -53.12
C LYS A 55 -26.53 7.93 -51.70
N LEU A 56 -25.99 9.13 -51.57
CA LEU A 56 -25.78 9.80 -50.29
C LEU A 56 -27.11 9.89 -49.51
N LEU A 57 -27.13 9.37 -48.28
CA LEU A 57 -27.80 10.04 -47.18
C LEU A 57 -26.73 10.39 -46.14
N SER A 58 -26.67 11.66 -45.83
CA SER A 58 -25.80 12.33 -44.87
C SER A 58 -26.02 11.85 -43.43
N SER A 59 -24.92 11.56 -42.72
CA SER A 59 -24.87 11.66 -41.27
C SER A 59 -23.80 12.69 -40.85
N PRO A 60 -24.04 13.50 -39.81
CA PRO A 60 -23.25 14.69 -39.50
C PRO A 60 -22.11 14.34 -38.54
N MET A 61 -21.08 13.61 -38.99
CA MET A 61 -19.87 13.42 -38.19
C MET A 61 -18.60 13.43 -39.04
N LYS A 62 -18.35 14.58 -39.69
CA LYS A 62 -17.03 14.93 -40.24
C LYS A 62 -16.66 16.35 -39.82
N LYS A 63 -16.30 16.49 -38.54
CA LYS A 63 -15.50 17.61 -38.00
C LYS A 63 -15.10 17.29 -36.56
N ILE A 64 -14.39 16.18 -36.35
CA ILE A 64 -13.62 15.99 -35.12
C ILE A 64 -12.16 15.88 -35.54
N ARG A 65 -11.48 17.03 -35.52
CA ARG A 65 -10.04 17.13 -35.69
C ARG A 65 -9.44 16.66 -34.36
N LEU A 66 -8.73 15.53 -34.37
CA LEU A 66 -8.02 15.03 -33.19
C LEU A 66 -6.97 16.07 -32.77
N LEU A 67 -7.23 16.77 -31.66
CA LEU A 67 -6.29 17.75 -31.10
C LEU A 67 -5.05 17.01 -30.59
N THR A 68 -3.92 17.23 -31.25
CA THR A 68 -2.61 16.74 -30.81
C THR A 68 -2.03 17.70 -29.76
N ARG A 69 -1.24 17.15 -28.82
CA ARG A 69 -0.65 17.81 -27.64
C ARG A 69 0.03 19.17 -27.92
N LYS A 70 0.51 19.42 -29.15
CA LYS A 70 1.08 20.71 -29.59
C LYS A 70 0.03 21.83 -29.74
N THR A 71 -1.17 21.52 -30.25
CA THR A 71 -2.23 22.53 -30.45
C THR A 71 -2.84 23.06 -29.15
N LEU A 72 -2.87 22.25 -28.09
CA LEU A 72 -3.30 22.65 -26.73
C LEU A 72 -2.28 23.52 -25.99
N LEU A 73 -1.00 23.46 -26.38
CA LEU A 73 0.07 24.26 -25.75
C LEU A 73 0.20 25.67 -26.35
N GLU A 74 -0.28 25.87 -27.58
CA GLU A 74 -0.25 27.16 -28.26
C GLU A 74 -1.51 28.01 -28.03
N SER A 75 -2.69 27.40 -27.87
CA SER A 75 -3.95 28.14 -27.67
C SER A 75 -4.16 28.69 -26.25
N ASN A 76 -3.38 28.23 -25.26
CA ASN A 76 -3.52 28.66 -23.85
C ASN A 76 -2.51 29.76 -23.45
N LYS A 77 -1.73 30.31 -24.40
CA LYS A 77 -0.68 31.30 -24.08
C LYS A 77 -1.11 32.76 -24.21
N THR A 78 -2.21 33.09 -24.87
CA THR A 78 -2.49 34.50 -25.22
C THR A 78 -3.62 35.17 -24.44
N ASP A 79 -4.66 34.47 -23.97
CA ASP A 79 -5.90 35.19 -23.57
C ASP A 79 -6.36 35.02 -22.11
N ALA A 80 -5.56 34.41 -21.21
CA ALA A 80 -5.93 34.20 -19.81
C ALA A 80 -4.92 34.75 -18.77
N LYS A 81 -3.98 35.60 -19.20
CA LYS A 81 -2.82 36.02 -18.38
C LYS A 81 -2.81 37.49 -17.95
N SER A 82 -3.86 38.27 -18.20
CA SER A 82 -3.80 39.72 -17.97
C SER A 82 -4.65 40.26 -16.83
N GLN A 83 -5.47 39.46 -16.11
CA GLN A 83 -6.31 40.01 -15.02
C GLN A 83 -6.43 39.17 -13.72
N LEU A 84 -5.72 38.04 -13.55
CA LEU A 84 -5.80 37.21 -12.33
C LEU A 84 -4.46 36.70 -11.76
N SER A 85 -3.31 37.08 -12.35
CA SER A 85 -2.03 36.38 -12.13
C SER A 85 -0.95 37.13 -11.33
N GLU A 86 -1.28 38.21 -10.60
CA GLU A 86 -0.26 38.94 -9.84
C GLU A 86 -0.38 38.82 -8.31
N ILE A 87 -1.54 38.43 -7.76
CA ILE A 87 -1.72 38.27 -6.30
C ILE A 87 -1.51 36.80 -5.83
N GLU A 88 -1.53 35.82 -6.75
CA GLU A 88 -1.54 34.38 -6.43
C GLU A 88 -0.18 33.64 -6.50
N SER A 89 0.95 34.29 -6.81
CA SER A 89 2.28 33.61 -6.82
C SER A 89 2.86 33.34 -5.42
N PRO A 90 2.86 34.29 -4.46
CA PRO A 90 3.58 34.10 -3.20
C PRO A 90 2.89 33.09 -2.26
N PHE A 91 1.56 33.04 -2.25
CA PHE A 91 0.81 32.06 -1.45
C PHE A 91 1.03 30.63 -1.96
N LYS A 92 1.04 30.42 -3.28
CA LYS A 92 1.35 29.10 -3.87
C LYS A 92 2.79 28.67 -3.58
N GLU A 93 3.74 29.61 -3.57
CA GLU A 93 5.11 29.33 -3.13
C GLU A 93 5.17 28.92 -1.65
N PHE A 94 4.46 29.62 -0.77
CA PHE A 94 4.34 29.28 0.64
C PHE A 94 3.69 27.90 0.85
N GLN A 95 2.57 27.63 0.17
CA GLN A 95 1.88 26.35 0.22
C GLN A 95 2.78 25.20 -0.26
N ASN A 96 3.52 25.40 -1.35
CA ASN A 96 4.48 24.40 -1.83
C ASN A 96 5.67 24.22 -0.88
N TYR A 97 6.14 25.29 -0.23
CA TYR A 97 7.19 25.20 0.79
C TYR A 97 6.71 24.41 2.02
N MET A 98 5.53 24.71 2.53
CA MET A 98 4.92 23.99 3.64
C MET A 98 4.67 22.53 3.29
N LEU A 99 4.18 22.22 2.10
CA LEU A 99 4.03 20.82 1.69
C LEU A 99 5.36 20.09 1.59
N ARG A 100 6.40 20.74 1.06
CA ARG A 100 7.75 20.18 1.06
C ARG A 100 8.25 19.91 2.49
N HIS A 101 7.89 20.78 3.44
CA HIS A 101 8.18 20.61 4.87
C HIS A 101 7.46 19.43 5.49
N LEU A 102 6.15 19.31 5.28
CA LEU A 102 5.36 18.18 5.77
C LEU A 102 5.88 16.86 5.20
N TYR A 103 6.25 16.81 3.93
CA TYR A 103 6.87 15.63 3.31
C TYR A 103 8.36 15.46 3.64
N GLN A 104 8.97 16.38 4.39
CA GLN A 104 10.40 16.38 4.74
C GLN A 104 11.33 16.27 3.52
N THR A 105 10.90 16.84 2.40
CA THR A 105 11.63 16.85 1.11
C THR A 105 12.50 18.09 0.92
N LEU A 106 12.68 18.90 1.98
CA LEU A 106 13.58 20.05 1.94
C LEU A 106 15.04 19.61 1.74
N PRO A 107 15.90 20.53 1.27
CA PRO A 107 17.34 20.30 1.30
C PRO A 107 17.80 19.90 2.71
N SER A 108 18.75 18.97 2.79
CA SER A 108 19.16 18.33 4.05
C SER A 108 19.47 19.23 5.25
N PRO A 109 20.00 20.48 5.14
CA PRO A 109 20.26 21.29 6.33
C PRO A 109 19.02 22.01 6.88
N GLU A 110 17.90 22.01 6.13
CA GLU A 110 16.64 22.66 6.53
C GLU A 110 15.59 21.66 7.00
N VAL A 111 15.86 20.35 6.90
CA VAL A 111 14.95 19.30 7.36
C VAL A 111 15.06 19.22 8.89
N THR A 112 13.95 19.51 9.57
CA THR A 112 13.86 19.36 11.03
C THR A 112 13.55 17.90 11.38
N VAL A 113 14.37 17.33 12.25
CA VAL A 113 14.07 16.04 12.89
C VAL A 113 13.29 16.31 14.18
N TYR A 114 12.25 15.50 14.39
CA TYR A 114 11.38 15.63 15.55
C TYR A 114 12.18 15.45 16.86
N PRO A 115 11.91 16.26 17.90
CA PRO A 115 12.60 16.20 19.19
C PRO A 115 12.79 14.77 19.74
N TYR A 116 11.73 13.96 19.73
CA TYR A 116 11.76 12.59 20.28
C TYR A 116 12.68 11.60 19.53
N LEU A 117 13.09 11.92 18.30
CA LEU A 117 13.97 11.08 17.48
C LEU A 117 15.43 11.53 17.51
N ARG A 118 15.76 12.64 18.19
CA ARG A 118 17.11 13.21 18.14
C ARG A 118 18.16 12.28 18.75
N ASP A 119 17.82 11.58 19.82
CA ASP A 119 18.76 10.67 20.48
C ASP A 119 19.12 9.49 19.59
N THR A 120 18.13 8.88 18.93
CA THR A 120 18.37 7.78 17.98
C THR A 120 19.07 8.27 16.71
N GLN A 121 18.76 9.47 16.24
CA GLN A 121 19.49 10.10 15.15
C GLN A 121 20.97 10.27 15.51
N GLN A 122 21.29 10.79 16.70
CA GLN A 122 22.67 10.95 17.16
C GLN A 122 23.39 9.61 17.29
N GLU A 123 22.70 8.56 17.73
CA GLU A 123 23.27 7.22 17.77
C GLU A 123 23.62 6.70 16.36
N ILE A 124 22.70 6.84 15.41
CA ILE A 124 22.91 6.46 14.00
C ILE A 124 24.05 7.27 13.38
N ASP A 125 24.07 8.58 13.59
CA ASP A 125 25.12 9.49 13.12
C ASP A 125 26.49 9.10 13.68
N ARG A 126 26.56 8.74 14.97
CA ARG A 126 27.79 8.24 15.58
C ARG A 126 28.29 6.98 14.88
N ILE A 127 27.42 5.98 14.65
CA ILE A 127 27.80 4.73 13.96
C ILE A 127 28.29 5.01 12.53
N LEU A 128 27.55 5.85 11.79
CA LEU A 128 27.91 6.21 10.42
C LEU A 128 29.24 6.96 10.35
N LYS A 129 29.47 7.94 11.23
CA LYS A 129 30.74 8.67 11.29
C LYS A 129 31.92 7.76 11.67
N GLN A 130 31.72 6.86 12.64
CA GLN A 130 32.75 5.87 13.00
C GLN A 130 33.07 4.97 11.80
N SER A 131 32.06 4.49 11.07
CA SER A 131 32.30 3.64 9.90
C SER A 131 32.96 4.36 8.71
N ILE A 132 32.60 5.62 8.46
CA ILE A 132 33.12 6.38 7.31
C ILE A 132 34.49 7.00 7.61
N ILE A 133 34.68 7.58 8.80
CA ILE A 133 35.89 8.33 9.17
C ILE A 133 36.93 7.40 9.80
N GLN A 134 36.51 6.58 10.78
CA GLN A 134 37.43 5.67 11.51
C GLN A 134 37.62 4.33 10.79
N LYS A 135 36.83 4.07 9.73
CA LYS A 135 36.89 2.85 8.92
C LYS A 135 36.63 1.57 9.73
N GLU A 136 35.73 1.66 10.69
CA GLU A 136 35.25 0.51 11.45
C GLU A 136 34.09 -0.19 10.73
N SER A 137 34.08 -1.52 10.78
CA SER A 137 32.96 -2.33 10.30
C SER A 137 31.94 -2.51 11.42
N HIS A 138 30.69 -2.11 11.15
CA HIS A 138 29.61 -2.16 12.15
C HIS A 138 28.35 -2.76 11.54
N SER A 139 27.60 -3.53 12.34
CA SER A 139 26.26 -3.98 11.98
C SER A 139 25.26 -3.50 13.03
N ALA A 140 24.17 -2.87 12.58
CA ALA A 140 23.11 -2.39 13.44
C ALA A 140 21.74 -2.70 12.83
N ILE A 141 20.76 -3.05 13.66
CA ILE A 141 19.38 -3.28 13.22
C ILE A 141 18.47 -2.26 13.89
N LEU A 142 17.79 -1.44 13.07
CA LEU A 142 16.74 -0.52 13.46
C LEU A 142 15.40 -1.26 13.55
N VAL A 143 14.85 -1.33 14.76
CA VAL A 143 13.60 -2.02 15.05
C VAL A 143 12.54 -1.01 15.45
N GLY A 144 11.38 -1.04 14.80
CA GLY A 144 10.26 -0.20 15.18
C GLY A 144 9.04 -0.38 14.27
N PRO A 145 7.86 0.09 14.69
CA PRO A 145 6.65 -0.08 13.90
C PRO A 145 6.74 0.59 12.52
N ARG A 146 5.79 0.27 11.64
CA ARG A 146 5.64 0.96 10.36
C ARG A 146 5.44 2.47 10.61
N ASN A 147 5.91 3.30 9.69
CA ASN A 147 5.84 4.77 9.78
C ASN A 147 6.62 5.40 10.96
N SER A 148 7.62 4.71 11.52
CA SER A 148 8.50 5.24 12.59
C SER A 148 9.73 5.99 12.07
N TYR A 149 9.67 6.55 10.85
CA TYR A 149 10.76 7.34 10.27
C TYR A 149 12.15 6.65 10.15
N LYS A 150 12.23 5.32 10.21
CA LYS A 150 13.48 4.54 10.12
C LYS A 150 14.32 4.89 8.89
N THR A 151 13.74 4.68 7.71
CA THR A 151 14.39 4.97 6.42
C THR A 151 14.60 6.47 6.23
N PHE A 152 13.75 7.32 6.82
CA PHE A 152 13.92 8.77 6.79
C PHE A 152 15.18 9.22 7.55
N LEU A 153 15.40 8.72 8.78
CA LEU A 153 16.59 9.06 9.56
C LEU A 153 17.88 8.62 8.85
N LEU A 154 17.92 7.40 8.31
CA LEU A 154 19.07 6.92 7.54
C LEU A 154 19.33 7.80 6.31
N ASN A 155 18.30 8.10 5.51
CA ASN A 155 18.45 8.96 4.33
C ASN A 155 18.86 10.39 4.72
N HIS A 156 18.36 10.92 5.84
CA HIS A 156 18.72 12.24 6.33
C HIS A 156 20.21 12.31 6.66
N GLU A 157 20.72 11.37 7.47
CA GLU A 157 22.13 11.31 7.84
C GLU A 157 23.04 11.08 6.63
N LEU A 158 22.68 10.14 5.75
CA LEU A 158 23.46 9.90 4.53
C LEU A 158 23.49 11.11 3.61
N ASN A 159 22.40 11.89 3.53
CA ASN A 159 22.36 13.13 2.77
C ASN A 159 23.16 14.27 3.42
N LEU A 160 23.32 14.26 4.75
CA LEU A 160 24.22 15.19 5.46
C LEU A 160 25.68 14.81 5.26
N LEU A 161 25.99 13.51 5.31
CA LEU A 161 27.33 12.98 5.15
C LEU A 161 27.79 13.02 3.69
N SER A 162 26.91 12.80 2.71
CA SER A 162 27.27 12.90 1.29
C SER A 162 27.74 14.29 0.90
N LYS A 163 27.19 15.34 1.52
CA LYS A 163 27.65 16.73 1.33
C LYS A 163 29.06 16.97 1.85
N LYS A 164 29.45 16.27 2.91
CA LYS A 164 30.79 16.42 3.55
C LYS A 164 31.82 15.45 2.96
N TYR A 165 31.39 14.24 2.58
CA TYR A 165 32.26 13.09 2.31
C TYR A 165 31.83 12.30 1.06
N ASN A 166 31.44 12.98 -0.02
CA ASN A 166 30.85 12.39 -1.23
C ASN A 166 31.68 11.24 -1.89
N ARG A 167 33.00 11.23 -1.70
CA ARG A 167 33.91 10.24 -2.33
C ARG A 167 34.42 9.14 -1.37
N GLN A 168 34.01 9.16 -0.10
CA GLN A 168 34.58 8.26 0.92
C GLN A 168 33.76 7.00 1.16
N PHE A 169 32.50 6.99 0.73
CA PHE A 169 31.59 5.87 0.93
C PHE A 169 30.66 5.68 -0.27
N ILE A 170 30.17 4.45 -0.41
CA ILE A 170 29.11 4.09 -1.35
C ILE A 170 27.92 3.55 -0.56
N THR A 171 26.71 3.76 -1.08
CA THR A 171 25.47 3.28 -0.43
C THR A 171 24.78 2.28 -1.32
N ILE A 172 24.52 1.08 -0.79
CA ILE A 172 23.78 0.01 -1.45
C ILE A 172 22.47 -0.18 -0.69
N ARG A 173 21.35 -0.15 -1.40
CA ARG A 173 20.01 -0.27 -0.81
C ARG A 173 19.29 -1.49 -1.33
N LEU A 174 18.81 -2.32 -0.41
CA LEU A 174 18.11 -3.55 -0.72
C LEU A 174 16.79 -3.57 0.04
N ASN A 175 15.71 -3.79 -0.67
CA ASN A 175 14.40 -3.98 -0.06
C ASN A 175 14.02 -5.47 -0.08
N GLY A 176 13.65 -6.02 1.07
CA GLY A 176 13.30 -7.42 1.27
C GLY A 176 11.97 -7.86 0.67
N PHE A 177 11.10 -6.93 0.27
CA PHE A 177 9.88 -7.24 -0.51
C PHE A 177 10.14 -7.32 -2.00
N VAL A 178 11.10 -6.55 -2.51
CA VAL A 178 11.44 -6.53 -3.94
C VAL A 178 12.44 -7.63 -4.28
N HIS A 179 13.43 -7.83 -3.42
CA HIS A 179 14.53 -8.75 -3.66
C HIS A 179 14.32 -10.06 -2.90
N SER A 180 14.34 -11.17 -3.64
CA SER A 180 14.66 -12.49 -3.11
C SER A 180 16.16 -12.64 -2.84
N GLU A 181 16.59 -13.68 -2.12
CA GLU A 181 18.02 -13.88 -1.83
C GLU A 181 18.90 -13.92 -3.08
N THR A 182 18.44 -14.57 -4.16
CA THR A 182 19.20 -14.68 -5.41
C THR A 182 19.23 -13.37 -6.19
N THR A 183 18.11 -12.66 -6.25
CA THR A 183 18.01 -11.37 -6.95
C THR A 183 18.71 -10.25 -6.18
N ALA A 184 18.80 -10.35 -4.86
CA ALA A 184 19.55 -9.42 -4.02
C ALA A 184 21.04 -9.40 -4.38
N ILE A 185 21.66 -10.57 -4.62
CA ILE A 185 23.07 -10.66 -5.01
C ILE A 185 23.32 -9.93 -6.34
N ASN A 186 22.45 -10.15 -7.32
CA ASN A 186 22.55 -9.48 -8.62
C ASN A 186 22.33 -7.97 -8.48
N SER A 187 21.39 -7.55 -7.63
CA SER A 187 21.17 -6.12 -7.36
C SER A 187 22.34 -5.47 -6.63
N ILE A 188 23.05 -6.18 -5.74
CA ILE A 188 24.26 -5.66 -5.09
C ILE A 188 25.32 -5.40 -6.16
N ALA A 189 25.52 -6.36 -7.06
CA ALA A 189 26.52 -6.25 -8.11
C ALA A 189 26.23 -5.08 -9.06
N THR A 190 24.99 -4.94 -9.52
CA THR A 190 24.62 -3.85 -10.43
C THR A 190 24.69 -2.47 -9.76
N GLN A 191 24.23 -2.35 -8.50
CA GLN A 191 24.35 -1.08 -7.75
C GLN A 191 25.81 -0.73 -7.49
N LEU A 192 26.66 -1.72 -7.18
CA LEU A 192 28.08 -1.49 -6.98
C LEU A 192 28.76 -1.00 -8.26
N GLU A 193 28.50 -1.65 -9.39
CA GLU A 193 29.05 -1.28 -10.69
C GLU A 193 28.64 0.15 -11.08
N GLU A 194 27.38 0.51 -10.86
CA GLU A 194 26.89 1.87 -11.13
C GLU A 194 27.59 2.91 -10.24
N GLU A 195 27.73 2.64 -8.94
CA GLU A 195 28.40 3.56 -8.01
C GLU A 195 29.91 3.66 -8.26
N LEU A 196 30.58 2.55 -8.61
CA LEU A 196 31.98 2.56 -9.04
C LEU A 196 32.16 3.37 -10.32
N THR A 197 31.28 3.19 -11.31
CA THR A 197 31.29 3.98 -12.55
C THR A 197 31.15 5.48 -12.25
N ARG A 198 30.25 5.87 -11.33
CA ARG A 198 30.08 7.26 -10.89
C ARG A 198 31.33 7.83 -10.21
N LEU A 199 32.02 7.03 -9.41
CA LEU A 199 33.27 7.44 -8.76
C LEU A 199 34.44 7.57 -9.75
N HIS A 200 34.54 6.64 -10.71
CA HIS A 200 35.64 6.56 -11.68
C HIS A 200 35.48 7.47 -12.91
N HIS A 201 34.29 8.00 -13.22
CA HIS A 201 34.06 8.91 -14.36
C HIS A 201 34.84 10.24 -14.35
N ASN A 202 35.66 10.52 -13.33
CA ASN A 202 36.64 11.63 -13.35
C ASN A 202 38.05 11.24 -13.83
N ASN A 203 38.33 9.94 -14.04
CA ASN A 203 39.61 9.44 -14.55
C ASN A 203 39.35 8.52 -15.75
N SER A 204 39.10 9.11 -16.92
CA SER A 204 39.01 8.36 -18.16
C SER A 204 40.36 7.79 -18.57
N THR A 205 40.54 6.48 -18.44
CA THR A 205 41.21 5.64 -19.43
C THR A 205 40.68 4.21 -19.34
N SER A 206 39.98 3.83 -20.40
CA SER A 206 39.79 2.48 -20.92
C SER A 206 40.80 1.43 -20.44
N SER A 207 40.33 0.47 -19.67
CA SER A 207 40.79 -0.93 -19.71
C SER A 207 39.58 -1.82 -19.49
N ALA A 208 39.41 -2.79 -20.38
CA ALA A 208 38.31 -3.74 -20.43
C ALA A 208 37.97 -4.34 -19.04
N GLU A 209 36.84 -3.95 -18.47
CA GLU A 209 36.24 -4.67 -17.36
C GLU A 209 35.05 -5.43 -17.93
N GLU A 210 35.19 -6.76 -18.00
CA GLU A 210 34.09 -7.68 -18.27
C GLU A 210 32.90 -7.29 -17.39
N SER A 211 31.71 -7.17 -17.99
CA SER A 211 30.46 -6.87 -17.26
C SER A 211 30.40 -7.69 -15.97
N ILE A 212 30.43 -7.03 -14.81
CA ILE A 212 30.51 -7.67 -13.48
C ILE A 212 29.27 -8.54 -13.25
N SER A 213 28.18 -8.24 -13.93
CA SER A 213 26.93 -9.01 -13.93
C SER A 213 26.98 -10.31 -14.74
N SER A 214 28.08 -10.63 -15.42
CA SER A 214 28.21 -11.88 -16.19
C SER A 214 28.85 -12.98 -15.34
N GLY A 215 28.08 -14.06 -15.12
CA GLY A 215 28.52 -15.22 -14.35
C GLY A 215 27.39 -15.84 -13.52
N SER A 216 27.74 -16.88 -12.77
CA SER A 216 26.84 -17.43 -11.74
C SER A 216 26.73 -16.49 -10.54
N ASN A 217 25.63 -16.53 -9.77
CA ASN A 217 25.45 -15.62 -8.62
C ASN A 217 26.62 -15.65 -7.61
N THR A 218 27.26 -16.80 -7.42
CA THR A 218 28.44 -16.95 -6.54
C THR A 218 29.69 -16.31 -7.12
N GLU A 219 29.88 -16.42 -8.44
CA GLU A 219 31.00 -15.80 -9.15
C GLU A 219 30.86 -14.28 -9.19
N VAL A 220 29.65 -13.77 -9.42
CA VAL A 220 29.34 -12.34 -9.35
C VAL A 220 29.63 -11.80 -7.95
N PHE A 221 29.25 -12.53 -6.90
CA PHE A 221 29.55 -12.15 -5.52
C PHE A 221 31.05 -12.15 -5.23
N GLU A 222 31.80 -13.16 -5.69
CA GLU A 222 33.26 -13.21 -5.52
C GLU A 222 33.96 -12.09 -6.31
N LYS A 223 33.51 -11.79 -7.54
CA LYS A 223 34.00 -10.65 -8.33
C LYS A 223 33.75 -9.32 -7.61
N VAL A 224 32.56 -9.13 -7.06
CA VAL A 224 32.22 -7.96 -6.22
C VAL A 224 33.18 -7.85 -5.03
N LEU A 225 33.42 -8.94 -4.31
CA LEU A 225 34.33 -8.94 -3.16
C LEU A 225 35.78 -8.61 -3.55
N ARG A 226 36.26 -9.17 -4.67
CA ARG A 226 37.61 -8.87 -5.19
C ARG A 226 37.76 -7.41 -5.63
N LEU A 227 36.72 -6.85 -6.24
CA LEU A 227 36.69 -5.43 -6.64
C LEU A 227 36.65 -4.50 -5.43
N LEU A 228 35.92 -4.85 -4.38
CA LEU A 228 35.94 -4.08 -3.15
C LEU A 228 37.32 -4.07 -2.49
N ASP A 229 38.08 -5.17 -2.55
CA ASP A 229 39.45 -5.19 -1.99
C ASP A 229 40.46 -4.43 -2.88
N SER A 230 40.25 -4.36 -4.20
CA SER A 230 41.13 -3.64 -5.14
C SER A 230 40.84 -2.13 -5.26
N THR A 231 39.61 -1.70 -4.99
CA THR A 231 39.16 -0.29 -5.08
C THR A 231 39.64 0.55 -3.90
N SER A 232 40.94 0.80 -3.91
CA SER A 232 41.60 1.72 -2.98
C SER A 232 41.72 3.11 -3.63
N VAL A 233 41.02 4.11 -3.09
CA VAL A 233 41.01 5.46 -3.66
C VAL A 233 42.23 6.22 -3.14
N ILE A 234 43.06 6.69 -4.07
CA ILE A 234 44.16 7.61 -3.77
C ILE A 234 43.54 8.99 -3.53
N SER A 235 43.36 9.36 -2.27
CA SER A 235 42.99 10.71 -1.87
C SER A 235 44.16 11.66 -2.15
N LYS A 236 44.00 12.56 -3.13
CA LYS A 236 44.94 13.66 -3.41
C LYS A 236 44.46 14.95 -2.74
N GLU A 237 44.86 15.17 -1.49
CA GLU A 237 44.91 16.49 -0.82
C GLU A 237 46.09 16.42 0.17
N GLY A 238 47.06 17.35 0.29
CA GLY A 238 47.43 18.58 -0.39
C GLY A 238 48.96 18.79 -0.23
N ASN A 239 49.51 19.78 -0.92
CA ASN A 239 50.94 20.11 -0.94
C ASN A 239 51.47 20.48 0.46
N ASP A 240 52.37 19.68 1.02
CA ASP A 240 53.49 20.23 1.77
C ASP A 240 54.73 19.34 1.60
N SER A 241 55.82 19.99 1.21
CA SER A 241 57.09 19.33 0.95
C SER A 241 57.77 18.95 2.26
N ARG A 242 58.40 17.76 2.27
CA ARG A 242 59.36 17.24 3.27
C ARG A 242 58.69 16.61 4.49
N THR A 243 58.47 15.29 4.43
CA THR A 243 59.40 14.26 4.92
C THR A 243 58.67 12.90 4.89
N THR A 244 59.47 11.86 4.68
CA THR A 244 59.20 10.42 4.61
C THR A 244 58.04 9.86 5.46
N GLY A 245 57.07 9.16 4.83
CA GLY A 245 56.23 8.16 5.50
C GLY A 245 54.75 8.09 5.05
N GLY A 246 54.41 7.14 4.16
CA GLY A 246 53.06 6.62 3.96
C GLY A 246 52.08 7.47 3.12
N LYS A 247 51.89 7.12 1.84
CA LYS A 247 50.66 7.52 1.12
C LYS A 247 49.47 6.84 1.80
N ASN A 248 48.64 7.57 2.53
CA ASN A 248 47.42 7.03 3.14
C ASN A 248 46.39 6.72 2.04
N ILE A 249 46.52 5.55 1.44
CA ILE A 249 45.52 4.97 0.55
C ILE A 249 44.31 4.63 1.41
N THR A 250 43.26 5.45 1.34
CA THR A 250 42.04 5.23 2.13
C THR A 250 41.06 4.40 1.34
N LYS A 251 40.68 3.23 1.87
CA LYS A 251 39.65 2.36 1.29
C LYS A 251 38.27 3.03 1.36
N ILE A 252 37.44 2.78 0.36
CA ILE A 252 36.02 3.18 0.35
C ILE A 252 35.27 2.38 1.41
N THR A 253 34.37 3.03 2.15
CA THR A 253 33.43 2.33 3.05
C THR A 253 32.16 1.96 2.29
N VAL A 254 31.69 0.73 2.42
CA VAL A 254 30.44 0.28 1.81
C VAL A 254 29.33 0.28 2.87
N ILE A 255 28.24 1.00 2.62
CA ILE A 255 27.09 1.08 3.52
C ILE A 255 25.93 0.33 2.89
N PHE A 256 25.52 -0.77 3.51
CA PHE A 256 24.32 -1.51 3.16
C PHE A 256 23.13 -1.05 3.98
N ILE A 257 22.03 -0.73 3.31
CA ILE A 257 20.74 -0.45 3.94
C ILE A 257 19.76 -1.52 3.48
N PHE A 258 19.24 -2.27 4.44
CA PHE A 258 18.20 -3.26 4.22
C PHE A 258 16.87 -2.71 4.73
N ASP A 259 15.90 -2.58 3.86
CA ASP A 259 14.50 -2.42 4.25
C ASP A 259 13.86 -3.81 4.35
N GLU A 260 13.10 -4.06 5.43
CA GLU A 260 12.48 -5.36 5.71
C GLU A 260 13.46 -6.53 5.76
N ILE A 261 14.52 -6.39 6.57
CA ILE A 261 15.56 -7.42 6.70
C ILE A 261 15.02 -8.77 7.22
N ASP A 262 13.86 -8.78 7.87
CA ASP A 262 13.18 -9.98 8.38
C ASP A 262 12.75 -10.94 7.27
N THR A 263 12.51 -10.48 6.04
CA THR A 263 12.17 -11.39 4.93
C THR A 263 13.36 -12.25 4.51
N PHE A 264 14.59 -11.75 4.67
CA PHE A 264 15.82 -12.51 4.48
C PHE A 264 16.15 -13.42 5.67
N ALA A 265 15.58 -13.14 6.85
CA ALA A 265 15.66 -13.99 8.03
C ALA A 265 14.58 -15.10 8.02
N GLY A 266 14.28 -15.64 6.84
CA GLY A 266 13.33 -16.74 6.67
C GLY A 266 13.82 -18.05 7.31
N PRO A 267 12.93 -19.06 7.46
CA PRO A 267 13.27 -20.34 8.06
C PRO A 267 14.17 -21.21 7.19
N VAL A 268 14.34 -20.90 5.91
CA VAL A 268 15.12 -21.70 4.96
C VAL A 268 16.29 -20.86 4.44
N ARG A 269 17.52 -21.29 4.78
CA ARG A 269 18.80 -20.88 4.20
C ARG A 269 19.09 -19.36 4.25
N GLN A 270 19.50 -18.86 5.41
CA GLN A 270 19.94 -17.45 5.58
C GLN A 270 21.36 -17.20 5.01
N THR A 271 21.53 -17.39 3.70
CA THR A 271 22.87 -17.39 3.07
C THR A 271 23.39 -15.98 2.86
N LEU A 272 22.54 -15.06 2.42
CA LEU A 272 22.91 -13.65 2.20
C LEU A 272 23.33 -12.98 3.51
N LEU A 273 22.53 -13.12 4.56
CA LEU A 273 22.81 -12.54 5.88
C LEU A 273 24.06 -13.15 6.50
N TYR A 274 24.29 -14.45 6.33
CA TYR A 274 25.52 -15.11 6.75
C TYR A 274 26.73 -14.47 6.08
N ASN A 275 26.74 -14.38 4.74
CA ASN A 275 27.87 -13.84 3.99
C ASN A 275 28.15 -12.37 4.33
N LEU A 276 27.11 -11.57 4.54
CA LEU A 276 27.27 -10.14 4.84
C LEU A 276 27.76 -9.89 6.28
N PHE A 277 27.26 -10.63 7.28
CA PHE A 277 27.79 -10.49 8.63
C PHE A 277 29.18 -11.09 8.79
N ASP A 278 29.51 -12.17 8.07
CA ASP A 278 30.88 -12.69 7.99
C ASP A 278 31.83 -11.64 7.38
N MET A 279 31.35 -10.87 6.40
CA MET A 279 32.09 -9.75 5.82
C MET A 279 32.31 -8.62 6.83
N VAL A 280 31.37 -8.33 7.73
CA VAL A 280 31.57 -7.33 8.80
C VAL A 280 32.68 -7.76 9.77
N GLU A 281 32.84 -9.05 10.03
CA GLU A 281 33.83 -9.59 10.98
C GLU A 281 35.22 -9.81 10.37
N HIS A 282 35.30 -10.26 9.11
CA HIS A 282 36.55 -10.72 8.50
C HIS A 282 37.05 -9.88 7.32
N ALA A 283 36.23 -9.00 6.74
CA ALA A 283 36.64 -8.26 5.56
C ALA A 283 37.66 -7.16 5.87
N ARG A 284 38.62 -6.99 4.95
CA ARG A 284 39.57 -5.88 4.94
C ARG A 284 38.97 -4.56 4.46
N VAL A 285 37.75 -4.60 3.92
CA VAL A 285 37.00 -3.44 3.45
C VAL A 285 36.02 -3.06 4.55
N PRO A 286 35.98 -1.78 4.97
CA PRO A 286 35.07 -1.36 6.02
C PRO A 286 33.63 -1.41 5.51
N VAL A 287 32.79 -2.21 6.17
CA VAL A 287 31.38 -2.37 5.81
C VAL A 287 30.48 -1.98 6.97
N CYS A 288 29.47 -1.16 6.67
CA CYS A 288 28.40 -0.84 7.60
C CYS A 288 27.09 -1.45 7.12
N ILE A 289 26.39 -2.18 7.99
CA ILE A 289 25.07 -2.76 7.68
C ILE A 289 24.02 -2.15 8.58
N PHE A 290 22.99 -1.55 7.99
CA PHE A 290 21.78 -1.11 8.66
C PHE A 290 20.58 -1.94 8.21
N GLY A 291 20.03 -2.75 9.11
CA GLY A 291 18.80 -3.50 8.87
C GLY A 291 17.58 -2.79 9.45
N CYS A 292 16.57 -2.48 8.65
CA CYS A 292 15.29 -1.96 9.12
C CYS A 292 14.26 -3.10 9.19
N THR A 293 13.63 -3.30 10.35
CA THR A 293 12.53 -4.27 10.49
C THR A 293 11.43 -3.76 11.41
N THR A 294 10.27 -4.40 11.35
CA THR A 294 9.15 -4.18 12.26
C THR A 294 9.01 -5.26 13.32
N LYS A 295 9.72 -6.39 13.16
CA LYS A 295 9.67 -7.51 14.10
C LYS A 295 10.54 -7.19 15.32
N LEU A 296 9.91 -7.13 16.50
CA LEU A 296 10.63 -6.89 17.76
C LEU A 296 11.62 -8.01 18.06
N ASN A 297 11.24 -9.25 17.79
CA ASN A 297 12.04 -10.45 18.06
C ASN A 297 12.94 -10.86 16.88
N ILE A 298 13.52 -9.89 16.17
CA ILE A 298 14.36 -10.18 14.99
C ILE A 298 15.52 -11.13 15.31
N LEU A 299 16.07 -11.08 16.54
CA LEU A 299 17.17 -11.94 16.97
C LEU A 299 16.81 -13.43 17.04
N GLU A 300 15.52 -13.76 17.20
CA GLU A 300 15.03 -15.15 17.22
C GLU A 300 14.86 -15.71 15.80
N TYR A 301 14.59 -14.84 14.82
CA TYR A 301 14.52 -15.23 13.41
C TYR A 301 15.91 -15.58 12.86
N LEU A 302 16.99 -15.03 13.43
CA LEU A 302 18.35 -15.34 13.00
C LEU A 302 18.80 -16.73 13.47
N GLU A 303 19.28 -17.56 12.54
CA GLU A 303 19.92 -18.83 12.87
C GLU A 303 21.14 -18.63 13.78
N LYS A 304 21.47 -19.62 14.63
CA LYS A 304 22.60 -19.53 15.58
C LYS A 304 23.91 -19.08 14.94
N ARG A 305 24.22 -19.57 13.72
CA ARG A 305 25.45 -19.23 12.98
C ARG A 305 25.50 -17.79 12.46
N VAL A 306 24.34 -17.20 12.16
CA VAL A 306 24.18 -15.81 11.69
C VAL A 306 24.18 -14.88 12.90
N ARG A 307 23.44 -15.24 13.94
CA ARG A 307 23.37 -14.50 15.21
C ARG A 307 24.74 -14.36 15.88
N SER A 308 25.59 -15.38 15.79
CA SER A 308 26.95 -15.32 16.34
C SER A 308 27.85 -14.27 15.67
N ARG A 309 27.63 -14.01 14.37
CA ARG A 309 28.40 -13.04 13.56
C ARG A 309 27.83 -11.63 13.62
N PHE A 310 26.58 -11.49 14.08
CA PHE A 310 25.96 -10.20 14.25
C PHE A 310 26.51 -9.50 15.49
N SER A 311 26.77 -8.19 15.40
CA SER A 311 27.29 -7.35 16.51
C SER A 311 26.32 -7.24 17.70
N GLN A 312 25.12 -7.82 17.61
CA GLN A 312 24.05 -7.80 18.62
C GLN A 312 23.53 -6.38 18.94
N ARG A 313 23.89 -5.39 18.13
CA ARG A 313 23.45 -4.01 18.29
C ARG A 313 22.10 -3.77 17.63
N VAL A 314 21.05 -3.73 18.44
CA VAL A 314 19.69 -3.43 18.02
C VAL A 314 19.28 -2.07 18.58
N ILE A 315 18.89 -1.16 17.69
CA ILE A 315 18.41 0.18 18.05
C ILE A 315 16.89 0.17 17.93
N TYR A 316 16.21 0.34 19.05
CA TYR A 316 14.75 0.45 19.08
C TYR A 316 14.33 1.89 18.82
N MET A 317 13.42 2.07 17.87
CA MET A 317 12.84 3.38 17.57
C MET A 317 11.91 3.81 18.71
N PRO A 318 12.10 5.01 19.28
CA PRO A 318 11.23 5.51 20.33
C PRO A 318 9.84 5.79 19.76
N GLN A 319 8.84 5.58 20.60
CA GLN A 319 7.47 6.02 20.35
C GLN A 319 7.22 7.27 21.17
N VAL A 320 6.28 8.10 20.73
CA VAL A 320 5.93 9.30 21.47
C VAL A 320 5.22 8.88 22.76
N GLN A 321 5.84 9.20 23.90
CA GLN A 321 5.30 8.97 25.23
C GLN A 321 4.82 10.31 25.80
N GLY A 322 3.53 10.42 26.08
CA GLY A 322 2.93 11.63 26.64
C GLY A 322 2.34 12.56 25.57
N LEU A 323 1.22 13.18 25.93
CA LEU A 323 0.50 14.12 25.08
C LEU A 323 1.34 15.38 24.83
N ASP A 324 2.05 15.87 25.82
CA ASP A 324 2.87 17.10 25.71
C ASP A 324 4.01 16.93 24.71
N ASN A 325 4.70 15.79 24.75
CA ASN A 325 5.71 15.42 23.75
C ASN A 325 5.08 15.30 22.35
N PHE A 326 3.85 14.78 22.26
CA PHE A 326 3.14 14.71 20.98
C PHE A 326 2.81 16.11 20.43
N ILE A 327 2.40 17.03 21.30
CA ILE A 327 2.14 18.43 20.95
C ILE A 327 3.43 19.12 20.50
N GLU A 328 4.55 18.91 21.19
CA GLU A 328 5.85 19.46 20.79
C GLU A 328 6.31 18.93 19.43
N ASN A 329 6.06 17.64 19.15
CA ASN A 329 6.39 17.08 17.84
C ASN A 329 5.50 17.66 16.73
N VAL A 330 4.21 17.84 17.00
CA VAL A 330 3.31 18.51 16.06
C VAL A 330 3.70 19.97 15.87
N SER A 331 4.09 20.68 16.93
CA SER A 331 4.55 22.07 16.82
C SER A 331 5.79 22.14 15.94
N SER A 332 6.77 21.25 16.12
CA SER A 332 7.94 21.17 15.25
C SER A 332 7.61 20.77 13.81
N MET A 333 6.52 20.03 13.57
CA MET A 333 6.05 19.65 12.24
C MET A 333 5.39 20.81 11.48
N LEU A 334 4.64 21.65 12.20
CA LEU A 334 3.88 22.77 11.64
C LEU A 334 4.69 24.07 11.59
N THR A 335 5.64 24.23 12.50
CA THR A 335 6.57 25.35 12.53
C THR A 335 7.51 25.24 11.35
N LEU A 336 7.52 26.28 10.51
CA LEU A 336 8.36 26.32 9.34
C LEU A 336 9.73 26.92 9.71
N PRO A 337 10.86 26.26 9.36
CA PRO A 337 12.17 26.83 9.61
C PRO A 337 12.35 28.10 8.77
N ALA A 338 12.82 29.17 9.41
CA ALA A 338 13.11 30.41 8.70
C ALA A 338 14.21 30.15 7.66
N LYS A 339 13.92 30.41 6.38
CA LYS A 339 14.97 30.51 5.37
C LYS A 339 15.94 31.58 5.84
N LYS A 340 17.23 31.25 5.92
CA LYS A 340 18.30 32.16 6.39
C LYS A 340 18.34 33.54 5.70
N ASN A 341 17.62 33.74 4.58
CA ASN A 341 17.68 34.97 3.78
C ASN A 341 16.34 35.67 3.45
N LYS A 342 15.17 35.25 3.98
CA LYS A 342 13.90 36.03 3.83
C LYS A 342 12.95 35.79 5.01
N GLU A 343 12.89 36.73 5.94
CA GLU A 343 11.79 36.85 6.90
C GLU A 343 10.53 37.30 6.16
N SER A 344 9.66 36.36 5.80
CA SER A 344 8.32 36.71 5.35
C SER A 344 7.46 36.96 6.60
N ASN A 345 6.77 38.11 6.69
CA ASN A 345 5.81 38.40 7.76
C ASN A 345 4.77 37.27 7.95
N TRP A 346 4.42 36.55 6.88
CA TRP A 346 3.53 35.39 6.93
C TRP A 346 4.09 34.21 7.73
N LEU A 347 5.40 34.04 7.77
CA LEU A 347 6.03 32.94 8.50
C LEU A 347 5.94 33.15 10.01
N THR A 348 6.19 34.38 10.46
CA THR A 348 6.09 34.77 11.87
C THR A 348 4.64 34.77 12.31
N GLU A 349 3.72 35.27 11.49
CA GLU A 349 2.28 35.21 11.73
C GLU A 349 1.77 33.77 11.81
N TRP A 350 2.21 32.90 10.90
CA TRP A 350 1.89 31.47 10.90
C TRP A 350 2.38 30.78 12.17
N ASN A 351 3.68 30.89 12.48
CA ASN A 351 4.27 30.24 13.65
C ASN A 351 3.59 30.72 14.95
N THR A 352 3.31 32.03 15.06
CA THR A 352 2.57 32.59 16.20
C THR A 352 1.15 32.04 16.30
N CYS A 353 0.46 31.87 15.17
CA CYS A 353 -0.89 31.30 15.13
C CYS A 353 -0.89 29.83 15.57
N VAL A 354 0.05 29.02 15.05
CA VAL A 354 0.21 27.61 15.40
C VAL A 354 0.48 27.46 16.90
N GLU A 355 1.40 28.24 17.47
CA GLU A 355 1.70 28.19 18.90
C GLU A 355 0.49 28.57 19.77
N LYS A 356 -0.26 29.62 19.38
CA LYS A 356 -1.50 30.01 20.07
C LYS A 356 -2.55 28.91 20.05
N LEU A 357 -2.70 28.21 18.93
CA LEU A 357 -3.72 27.16 18.78
C LEU A 357 -3.35 25.88 19.51
N LEU A 358 -2.07 25.52 19.53
CA LEU A 358 -1.59 24.37 20.28
C LEU A 358 -1.64 24.60 21.79
N SER A 359 -1.50 25.85 22.24
CA SER A 359 -1.60 26.22 23.66
C SER A 359 -3.03 26.23 24.21
N ASN A 360 -4.05 26.32 23.34
CA ASN A 360 -5.44 26.41 23.76
C ASN A 360 -6.13 25.03 23.74
N GLU A 361 -6.35 24.45 24.92
CA GLU A 361 -6.98 23.12 25.08
C GLU A 361 -8.40 23.02 24.49
N ASN A 362 -9.11 24.14 24.37
CA ASN A 362 -10.49 24.15 23.87
C ASN A 362 -10.59 24.19 22.34
N CYS A 363 -9.46 24.41 21.63
CA CYS A 363 -9.44 24.52 20.18
C CYS A 363 -9.86 23.19 19.52
N PRO A 364 -10.69 23.22 18.45
CA PRO A 364 -11.00 22.05 17.63
C PRO A 364 -9.74 21.29 17.16
N LEU A 365 -8.67 22.01 16.84
CA LEU A 365 -7.38 21.43 16.46
C LEU A 365 -6.76 20.59 17.58
N TYR A 366 -6.75 21.12 18.81
CA TYR A 366 -6.26 20.40 19.99
C TYR A 366 -7.10 19.16 20.28
N LYS A 367 -8.44 19.25 20.14
CA LYS A 367 -9.34 18.09 20.27
C LYS A 367 -9.08 17.03 19.21
N ALA A 368 -8.85 17.43 17.95
CA ALA A 368 -8.51 16.51 16.87
C ALA A 368 -7.14 15.84 17.10
N LEU A 369 -6.17 16.60 17.60
CA LEU A 369 -4.84 16.11 17.98
C LEU A 369 -4.93 15.11 19.14
N LYS A 370 -5.68 15.44 20.20
CA LYS A 370 -5.93 14.54 21.33
C LYS A 370 -6.61 13.25 20.87
N THR A 371 -7.63 13.35 20.02
CA THR A 371 -8.31 12.18 19.45
C THR A 371 -7.32 11.28 18.71
N ASN A 372 -6.45 11.86 17.87
CA ASN A 372 -5.43 11.09 17.15
C ASN A 372 -4.39 10.45 18.08
N TYR A 373 -3.99 11.14 19.15
CA TYR A 373 -3.06 10.59 20.13
C TYR A 373 -3.67 9.36 20.83
N GLU A 374 -4.93 9.45 21.27
CA GLU A 374 -5.63 8.35 21.95
C GLU A 374 -5.94 7.16 21.02
N THR A 375 -6.26 7.40 19.74
CA THR A 375 -6.66 6.31 18.83
C THR A 375 -5.48 5.67 18.09
N PHE A 376 -4.59 6.48 17.51
CA PHE A 376 -3.54 6.00 16.61
C PHE A 376 -2.12 6.21 17.15
N ASN A 377 -1.91 7.21 18.02
CA ASN A 377 -0.59 7.68 18.46
C ASN A 377 0.41 7.77 17.28
N SER A 378 -0.02 8.34 16.15
CA SER A 378 0.81 8.40 14.95
C SER A 378 0.81 9.81 14.33
N LEU A 379 2.02 10.32 14.10
CA LEU A 379 2.22 11.65 13.50
C LEU A 379 1.91 11.63 11.99
N THR A 380 2.12 10.50 11.33
CA THR A 380 1.86 10.38 9.89
C THR A 380 0.38 10.47 9.55
N TYR A 381 -0.51 9.90 10.37
CA TYR A 381 -1.95 10.02 10.17
C TYR A 381 -2.41 11.48 10.28
N PHE A 382 -1.96 12.16 11.33
CA PHE A 382 -2.22 13.58 11.54
C PHE A 382 -1.70 14.41 10.36
N LYS A 383 -0.45 14.17 9.93
CA LYS A 383 0.15 14.83 8.76
C LYS A 383 -0.72 14.73 7.51
N ASN A 384 -1.30 13.57 7.21
CA ASN A 384 -2.13 13.40 6.02
C ASN A 384 -3.41 14.25 6.07
N GLY A 385 -4.01 14.40 7.25
CA GLY A 385 -5.12 15.33 7.48
C GLY A 385 -4.70 16.79 7.23
N PHE A 386 -3.53 17.19 7.73
CA PHE A 386 -2.99 18.53 7.52
C PHE A 386 -2.67 18.84 6.06
N VAL A 387 -2.13 17.87 5.32
CA VAL A 387 -1.87 18.05 3.87
C VAL A 387 -3.14 18.41 3.12
N THR A 388 -4.27 17.79 3.49
CA THR A 388 -5.58 18.10 2.90
C THR A 388 -6.01 19.53 3.24
N LEU A 389 -5.91 19.93 4.51
CA LEU A 389 -6.21 21.30 4.96
C LEU A 389 -5.38 22.35 4.21
N VAL A 390 -4.07 22.12 4.08
CA VAL A 390 -3.15 23.02 3.38
C VAL A 390 -3.51 23.15 1.90
N ARG A 391 -3.93 22.06 1.24
CA ARG A 391 -4.28 22.07 -0.19
C ARG A 391 -5.63 22.70 -0.48
N GLU A 392 -6.59 22.57 0.44
CA GLU A 392 -7.95 23.11 0.28
C GLU A 392 -8.03 24.63 0.51
N ALA A 393 -7.00 25.25 1.08
CA ALA A 393 -6.97 26.69 1.29
C ALA A 393 -6.57 27.44 0.02
N ASN A 394 -7.37 28.45 -0.35
CA ASN A 394 -7.11 29.31 -1.51
C ASN A 394 -6.35 30.59 -1.14
N ASN A 395 -6.60 31.11 0.07
CA ASN A 395 -5.99 32.33 0.62
C ASN A 395 -5.32 32.04 1.97
N PHE A 396 -4.36 32.88 2.37
CA PHE A 396 -3.68 32.75 3.66
C PHE A 396 -4.63 32.96 4.86
N GLU A 397 -5.53 33.94 4.79
CA GLU A 397 -6.54 34.17 5.82
C GLU A 397 -7.51 32.99 5.94
N SER A 398 -7.98 32.46 4.81
CA SER A 398 -8.81 31.24 4.78
C SER A 398 -8.06 30.03 5.36
N LEU A 399 -6.74 29.95 5.18
CA LEU A 399 -5.92 28.90 5.78
C LEU A 399 -5.87 29.02 7.31
N LEU A 400 -5.73 30.24 7.84
CA LEU A 400 -5.78 30.50 9.28
C LEU A 400 -7.16 30.23 9.88
N GLU A 401 -8.24 30.65 9.20
CA GLU A 401 -9.61 30.33 9.61
C GLU A 401 -9.88 28.82 9.64
N LYS A 402 -9.49 28.10 8.59
CA LYS A 402 -9.61 26.64 8.51
C LYS A 402 -8.76 25.93 9.57
N LEU A 403 -7.63 26.50 9.97
CA LEU A 403 -6.80 26.01 11.06
C LEU A 403 -7.52 26.14 12.41
N ASN A 404 -8.21 27.27 12.64
CA ASN A 404 -8.99 27.52 13.85
C ASN A 404 -10.19 26.57 13.97
N ASP A 405 -10.92 26.38 12.87
CA ASP A 405 -12.15 25.57 12.83
C ASP A 405 -11.84 24.06 12.79
N ALA A 406 -10.70 23.67 12.22
CA ALA A 406 -10.28 22.27 12.01
C ALA A 406 -11.34 21.38 11.31
N THR A 407 -12.33 21.99 10.64
CA THR A 407 -13.36 21.28 9.89
C THR A 407 -12.82 20.42 8.76
N PRO A 408 -11.77 20.81 7.99
CA PRO A 408 -11.22 19.95 6.95
C PRO A 408 -10.62 18.65 7.52
N ILE A 409 -10.03 18.68 8.72
CA ILE A 409 -9.47 17.49 9.36
C ILE A 409 -10.59 16.55 9.80
N THR A 410 -11.65 17.10 10.38
CA THR A 410 -12.82 16.31 10.79
C THR A 410 -13.53 15.70 9.58
N SER A 411 -13.70 16.47 8.51
CA SER A 411 -14.22 16.01 7.23
C SER A 411 -13.36 14.91 6.63
N TYR A 412 -12.04 15.08 6.63
CA TYR A 412 -11.10 14.04 6.18
C TYR A 412 -11.24 12.74 6.98
N ASN A 413 -11.33 12.83 8.31
CA ASN A 413 -11.54 11.66 9.16
C ASN A 413 -12.89 10.97 8.86
N SER A 414 -13.95 11.74 8.62
CA SER A 414 -15.24 11.19 8.18
C SER A 414 -15.12 10.48 6.83
N GLN A 415 -14.35 11.04 5.89
CA GLN A 415 -14.12 10.45 4.57
C GLN A 415 -13.31 9.16 4.65
N LEU A 416 -12.32 9.06 5.54
CA LEU A 416 -11.60 7.82 5.79
C LEU A 416 -12.52 6.71 6.33
N LEU A 417 -13.54 7.09 7.10
CA LEU A 417 -14.53 6.16 7.70
C LEU A 417 -15.72 5.84 6.78
N ASN A 418 -15.86 6.52 5.63
CA ASN A 418 -17.01 6.34 4.73
C ASN A 418 -17.09 4.96 4.08
N ASN A 419 -15.99 4.18 4.04
CA ASN A 419 -15.99 2.79 3.57
C ASN A 419 -16.02 1.76 4.72
N SER A 420 -16.33 2.19 5.94
CA SER A 420 -16.53 1.27 7.07
C SER A 420 -17.75 0.37 6.83
N LEU A 421 -17.76 -0.80 7.48
CA LEU A 421 -18.90 -1.73 7.45
C LEU A 421 -20.23 -1.04 7.76
N THR A 422 -20.23 -0.06 8.67
CA THR A 422 -21.43 0.73 9.03
C THR A 422 -21.97 1.52 7.85
N SER A 423 -21.11 2.18 7.08
CA SER A 423 -21.52 2.98 5.92
C SER A 423 -22.02 2.07 4.79
N ILE A 424 -21.35 0.94 4.56
CA ILE A 424 -21.78 -0.07 3.60
C ILE A 424 -23.21 -0.52 3.92
N ILE A 425 -23.49 -0.88 5.18
CA ILE A 425 -24.84 -1.30 5.61
C ILE A 425 -25.88 -0.20 5.41
N ARG A 426 -25.53 1.07 5.68
CA ARG A 426 -26.44 2.22 5.48
C ARG A 426 -26.75 2.49 4.01
N SER A 427 -25.83 2.13 3.11
CA SER A 427 -26.01 2.30 1.67
C SER A 427 -26.80 1.17 0.99
N LEU A 428 -27.12 0.08 1.72
CA LEU A 428 -27.86 -1.05 1.18
C LEU A 428 -29.32 -0.67 0.86
N SER A 429 -29.85 -1.27 -0.19
CA SER A 429 -31.27 -1.23 -0.49
C SER A 429 -32.11 -2.00 0.53
N ASP A 430 -33.41 -1.69 0.58
CA ASP A 430 -34.35 -2.34 1.50
C ASP A 430 -34.37 -3.87 1.36
N LEU A 431 -34.22 -4.39 0.14
CA LEU A 431 -34.22 -5.83 -0.12
C LEU A 431 -32.89 -6.49 0.26
N GLU A 432 -31.76 -5.85 -0.04
CA GLU A 432 -30.44 -6.28 0.43
C GLU A 432 -30.40 -6.36 1.95
N LEU A 433 -30.92 -5.33 2.62
CA LEU A 433 -31.01 -5.28 4.07
C LEU A 433 -31.93 -6.39 4.62
N ALA A 434 -33.07 -6.64 3.97
CA ALA A 434 -34.00 -7.69 4.39
C ALA A 434 -33.37 -9.10 4.28
N ILE A 435 -32.63 -9.37 3.21
CA ILE A 435 -31.91 -10.64 3.01
C ILE A 435 -30.76 -10.76 4.01
N LEU A 436 -30.02 -9.67 4.25
CA LEU A 436 -28.95 -9.64 5.25
C LEU A 436 -29.47 -9.95 6.66
N ILE A 437 -30.59 -9.34 7.05
CA ILE A 437 -31.25 -9.60 8.33
C ILE A 437 -31.77 -11.04 8.38
N SER A 438 -32.37 -11.57 7.31
CA SER A 438 -32.87 -12.94 7.30
C SER A 438 -31.72 -13.95 7.43
N SER A 439 -30.61 -13.75 6.73
CA SER A 439 -29.39 -14.54 6.89
C SER A 439 -28.85 -14.47 8.32
N ALA A 440 -28.72 -13.27 8.90
CA ALA A 440 -28.25 -13.10 10.27
C ALA A 440 -29.14 -13.81 11.31
N ARG A 441 -30.47 -13.81 11.10
CA ARG A 441 -31.41 -14.54 11.97
C ARG A 441 -31.28 -16.05 11.82
N VAL A 442 -31.04 -16.56 10.61
CA VAL A 442 -30.80 -17.99 10.39
C VAL A 442 -29.52 -18.42 11.12
N ILE A 443 -28.44 -17.64 11.05
CA ILE A 443 -27.19 -17.90 11.80
C ILE A 443 -27.45 -18.02 13.29
N MET A 444 -28.28 -17.13 13.84
CA MET A 444 -28.60 -17.17 15.27
C MET A 444 -29.46 -18.39 15.65
N LYS A 445 -30.26 -18.93 14.72
CA LYS A 445 -31.08 -20.13 14.94
C LYS A 445 -30.29 -21.43 14.78
N THR A 446 -29.29 -21.45 13.89
CA THR A 446 -28.47 -22.63 13.62
C THR A 446 -27.24 -22.66 14.53
N LYS A 447 -26.90 -23.84 15.06
CA LYS A 447 -25.71 -23.99 15.92
C LYS A 447 -24.39 -23.86 15.15
N ASP A 448 -24.41 -24.09 13.84
CA ASP A 448 -23.21 -24.18 13.00
C ASP A 448 -22.72 -22.83 12.45
N GLU A 449 -23.31 -21.71 12.87
CA GLU A 449 -23.01 -20.32 12.45
C GLU A 449 -22.95 -20.11 10.92
N THR A 450 -23.53 -21.02 10.15
CA THR A 450 -23.52 -20.99 8.69
C THR A 450 -24.94 -20.93 8.14
N THR A 451 -25.08 -20.26 7.01
CA THR A 451 -26.33 -20.17 6.26
C THR A 451 -26.15 -20.67 4.85
N ASN A 452 -27.23 -21.23 4.33
CA ASN A 452 -27.35 -21.50 2.91
C ASN A 452 -28.32 -20.49 2.31
N PHE A 453 -28.26 -20.30 0.99
CA PHE A 453 -29.16 -19.42 0.25
C PHE A 453 -30.64 -19.79 0.48
N ASN A 454 -30.94 -21.09 0.43
CA ASN A 454 -32.29 -21.61 0.62
C ASN A 454 -32.87 -21.30 2.01
N LEU A 455 -32.05 -21.41 3.07
CA LEU A 455 -32.48 -21.12 4.44
C LEU A 455 -32.74 -19.61 4.63
N SER A 456 -31.85 -18.78 4.08
CA SER A 456 -32.00 -17.32 4.12
C SER A 456 -33.24 -16.84 3.36
N TYR A 457 -33.54 -17.45 2.21
CA TYR A 457 -34.75 -17.14 1.43
C TYR A 457 -36.03 -17.63 2.12
N ALA A 458 -36.01 -18.80 2.76
CA ALA A 458 -37.14 -19.30 3.53
C ALA A 458 -37.49 -18.37 4.71
N GLU A 459 -36.48 -17.91 5.46
CA GLU A 459 -36.66 -16.94 6.53
C GLU A 459 -37.15 -15.59 5.99
N TYR A 460 -36.60 -15.12 4.86
CA TYR A 460 -37.08 -13.91 4.18
C TYR A 460 -38.57 -14.01 3.82
N GLN A 461 -39.01 -15.14 3.27
CA GLN A 461 -40.42 -15.36 2.96
C GLN A 461 -41.30 -15.34 4.22
N GLN A 462 -40.82 -15.87 5.34
CA GLN A 462 -41.52 -15.79 6.62
C GLN A 462 -41.62 -14.35 7.13
N ILE A 463 -40.56 -13.54 7.01
CA ILE A 463 -40.56 -12.12 7.37
C ILE A 463 -41.60 -11.35 6.54
N VAL A 464 -41.60 -11.52 5.21
CA VAL A 464 -42.56 -10.83 4.33
C VAL A 464 -44.01 -11.23 4.63
N LYS A 465 -44.28 -12.53 4.86
CA LYS A 465 -45.60 -13.00 5.29
C LYS A 465 -46.02 -12.39 6.63
N GLY A 466 -45.10 -12.36 7.60
CA GLY A 466 -45.34 -11.74 8.91
C GLY A 466 -45.59 -10.24 8.82
N MET A 467 -44.97 -9.53 7.89
CA MET A 467 -45.23 -8.11 7.65
C MET A 467 -46.60 -7.88 6.99
N ASN A 468 -46.94 -8.64 5.95
CA ASN A 468 -48.25 -8.55 5.31
C ASN A 468 -49.39 -8.88 6.29
N ALA A 469 -49.19 -9.82 7.21
CA ALA A 469 -50.17 -10.15 8.25
C ALA A 469 -50.38 -9.01 9.28
N ARG A 470 -49.40 -8.13 9.48
CA ARG A 470 -49.52 -6.97 10.38
C ARG A 470 -50.27 -5.80 9.74
N ILE A 471 -50.40 -5.78 8.42
CA ILE A 471 -51.09 -4.71 7.69
C ILE A 471 -52.58 -5.09 7.60
N PRO A 472 -53.51 -4.25 8.06
CA PRO A 472 -54.94 -4.56 7.96
C PRO A 472 -55.39 -4.63 6.49
N THR A 473 -55.59 -5.84 5.97
CA THR A 473 -56.15 -6.04 4.63
C THR A 473 -57.68 -5.95 4.69
N ILE A 474 -58.24 -4.83 4.22
CA ILE A 474 -59.69 -4.67 4.05
C ILE A 474 -60.03 -5.24 2.67
N VAL A 475 -60.49 -6.49 2.61
CA VAL A 475 -61.08 -7.06 1.39
C VAL A 475 -62.57 -6.72 1.41
N PRO A 476 -63.08 -5.81 0.56
CA PRO A 476 -64.51 -5.55 0.48
C PRO A 476 -65.16 -6.75 -0.21
N SER A 477 -65.84 -7.60 0.54
CA SER A 477 -66.69 -8.66 -0.01
C SER A 477 -68.04 -8.08 -0.43
N SER A 478 -68.14 -7.45 -1.60
CA SER A 478 -69.42 -7.04 -2.17
C SER A 478 -69.90 -8.00 -3.25
N GLU A 479 -70.33 -9.19 -2.84
CA GLU A 479 -71.31 -10.00 -3.58
C GLU A 479 -72.36 -10.52 -2.59
N GLN A 480 -73.20 -9.61 -2.09
CA GLN A 480 -74.49 -10.01 -1.51
C GLN A 480 -75.58 -9.74 -2.55
N THR A 481 -76.12 -10.85 -3.03
CA THR A 481 -77.27 -10.98 -3.91
C THR A 481 -78.52 -10.34 -3.32
N SER A 482 -79.04 -9.29 -3.95
CA SER A 482 -80.41 -8.80 -3.75
C SER A 482 -81.18 -8.85 -5.09
N PRO A 483 -82.34 -9.54 -5.18
CA PRO A 483 -83.03 -9.79 -6.44
C PRO A 483 -83.96 -8.65 -6.82
N PHE A 484 -83.47 -7.42 -6.98
CA PHE A 484 -84.25 -6.36 -7.63
C PHE A 484 -83.40 -5.17 -8.10
N ARG A 485 -82.80 -5.26 -9.30
CA ARG A 485 -82.58 -4.09 -10.17
C ARG A 485 -82.21 -4.51 -11.59
N GLN A 486 -82.92 -3.94 -12.56
CA GLN A 486 -82.68 -4.03 -14.00
C GLN A 486 -81.36 -3.37 -14.44
N PRO A 487 -80.86 -3.67 -15.65
CA PRO A 487 -79.46 -3.46 -16.02
C PRO A 487 -79.23 -2.00 -16.43
N ALA A 488 -78.28 -1.35 -15.77
CA ALA A 488 -77.74 -0.07 -16.20
C ALA A 488 -76.26 -0.22 -16.51
N SER A 489 -75.95 0.06 -17.77
CA SER A 489 -74.63 0.15 -18.37
C SER A 489 -73.73 1.15 -17.64
N THR A 490 -72.76 0.66 -16.88
CA THR A 490 -71.44 1.28 -16.74
C THR A 490 -70.48 0.19 -16.25
N SER A 491 -69.40 -0.05 -16.98
CA SER A 491 -68.33 -0.96 -16.57
C SER A 491 -67.67 -0.42 -15.29
N ALA A 492 -68.22 -0.76 -14.13
CA ALA A 492 -67.54 -0.57 -12.86
C ALA A 492 -66.23 -1.37 -12.94
N SER A 493 -65.10 -0.66 -12.87
CA SER A 493 -63.79 -1.30 -12.80
C SER A 493 -63.81 -2.27 -11.62
N PRO A 494 -63.36 -3.53 -11.77
CA PRO A 494 -63.34 -4.45 -10.64
C PRO A 494 -62.51 -3.83 -9.53
N VAL A 495 -63.07 -3.76 -8.32
CA VAL A 495 -62.35 -3.34 -7.13
C VAL A 495 -61.12 -4.25 -7.01
N LYS A 496 -59.92 -3.69 -7.18
CA LYS A 496 -58.68 -4.47 -7.14
C LYS A 496 -58.36 -4.81 -5.70
N ASN A 497 -58.49 -6.09 -5.35
CA ASN A 497 -58.09 -6.61 -4.04
C ASN A 497 -56.56 -6.72 -4.01
N PHE A 498 -55.92 -5.91 -3.17
CA PHE A 498 -54.48 -5.98 -2.91
C PHE A 498 -54.24 -6.65 -1.56
N ASP A 499 -54.16 -7.98 -1.57
CA ASP A 499 -53.92 -8.76 -0.34
C ASP A 499 -52.44 -8.76 0.09
N GLN A 500 -51.53 -8.41 -0.83
CA GLN A 500 -50.09 -8.31 -0.58
C GLN A 500 -49.61 -6.90 -0.92
N THR A 501 -49.46 -6.08 0.12
CA THR A 501 -48.96 -4.71 -0.01
C THR A 501 -47.44 -4.68 -0.18
N ILE A 502 -46.72 -5.61 0.44
CA ILE A 502 -45.27 -5.77 0.26
C ILE A 502 -45.00 -6.80 -0.84
N LYS A 503 -44.25 -6.37 -1.86
CA LYS A 503 -43.84 -7.22 -2.98
C LYS A 503 -42.92 -8.34 -2.51
N GLN A 504 -43.36 -9.59 -2.66
CA GLN A 504 -42.48 -10.75 -2.52
C GLN A 504 -41.67 -10.95 -3.81
N TRP A 505 -40.34 -10.90 -3.68
CA TRP A 505 -39.41 -11.11 -4.80
C TRP A 505 -39.16 -12.59 -5.07
N LYS A 506 -38.90 -12.94 -6.34
CA LYS A 506 -38.63 -14.31 -6.77
C LYS A 506 -37.20 -14.72 -6.43
N LYS A 507 -36.96 -16.04 -6.35
CA LYS A 507 -35.64 -16.61 -6.06
C LYS A 507 -34.55 -16.19 -7.07
N SER A 508 -34.90 -16.00 -8.34
CA SER A 508 -33.98 -15.50 -9.39
C SER A 508 -33.44 -14.10 -9.09
N ASP A 509 -34.31 -13.22 -8.62
CA ASP A 509 -33.99 -11.81 -8.40
C ASP A 509 -33.17 -11.66 -7.12
N VAL A 510 -33.51 -12.48 -6.11
CA VAL A 510 -32.76 -12.58 -4.85
C VAL A 510 -31.36 -13.15 -5.07
N LYS A 511 -31.13 -13.97 -6.10
CA LYS A 511 -29.79 -14.45 -6.45
C LYS A 511 -28.86 -13.30 -6.86
N ASN A 512 -29.32 -12.36 -7.69
CA ASN A 512 -28.52 -11.20 -8.09
C ASN A 512 -28.10 -10.34 -6.87
N ILE A 513 -29.02 -10.22 -5.91
CA ILE A 513 -28.77 -9.49 -4.66
C ILE A 513 -27.80 -10.24 -3.76
N TRP A 514 -27.92 -11.57 -3.70
CA TRP A 514 -26.97 -12.40 -2.97
C TRP A 514 -25.55 -12.28 -3.53
N GLU A 515 -25.38 -12.25 -4.85
CA GLU A 515 -24.10 -11.98 -5.50
C GLU A 515 -23.57 -10.57 -5.17
N SER A 516 -24.46 -9.57 -5.08
CA SER A 516 -24.09 -8.21 -4.66
C SER A 516 -23.61 -8.17 -3.20
N LEU A 517 -24.28 -8.89 -2.29
CA LEU A 517 -23.86 -9.01 -0.88
C LEU A 517 -22.53 -9.76 -0.72
N LEU A 518 -22.24 -10.73 -1.59
CA LEU A 518 -20.94 -11.40 -1.65
C LEU A 518 -19.84 -10.44 -2.12
N ASN A 519 -20.08 -9.65 -3.16
CA ASN A 519 -19.13 -8.67 -3.66
C ASN A 519 -18.82 -7.56 -2.63
N LEU A 520 -19.79 -7.23 -1.77
CA LEU A 520 -19.60 -6.29 -0.66
C LEU A 520 -18.88 -6.90 0.57
N ASN A 521 -18.44 -8.16 0.50
CA ASN A 521 -17.81 -8.91 1.60
C ASN A 521 -18.67 -8.97 2.88
N LEU A 522 -20.00 -8.88 2.75
CA LEU A 522 -20.93 -9.06 3.86
C LEU A 522 -21.17 -10.55 4.13
N LEU A 523 -21.17 -11.35 3.07
CA LEU A 523 -21.21 -12.81 3.12
C LEU A 523 -19.86 -13.38 2.70
N ILE A 524 -19.37 -14.38 3.44
CA ILE A 524 -18.08 -15.03 3.19
C ILE A 524 -18.34 -16.52 3.06
N GLU A 525 -17.76 -17.17 2.05
CA GLU A 525 -17.86 -18.62 1.90
C GLU A 525 -17.07 -19.33 3.01
N LYS A 526 -17.67 -20.37 3.59
CA LYS A 526 -17.02 -21.16 4.65
C LYS A 526 -15.71 -21.75 4.10
N SER A 527 -14.62 -21.53 4.83
CA SER A 527 -13.27 -22.02 4.47
C SER A 527 -12.62 -21.33 3.27
N ALA A 528 -13.15 -20.19 2.80
CA ALA A 528 -12.42 -19.36 1.84
C ALA A 528 -11.20 -18.73 2.52
N LEU A 529 -10.01 -19.24 2.21
CA LEU A 529 -8.76 -18.55 2.50
C LEU A 529 -8.74 -17.29 1.62
N GLY A 530 -8.76 -16.11 2.26
CA GLY A 530 -8.76 -14.83 1.55
C GLY A 530 -7.46 -14.58 0.78
N LEU A 531 -6.60 -13.71 1.29
CA LEU A 531 -5.29 -13.46 0.69
C LEU A 531 -4.23 -14.38 1.30
N LYS A 532 -3.45 -15.03 0.42
CA LYS A 532 -2.30 -15.82 0.84
C LYS A 532 -1.06 -14.94 0.98
N GLU A 533 -0.13 -15.35 1.84
CA GLU A 533 1.05 -14.55 2.20
C GLU A 533 2.03 -14.38 1.04
N THR A 534 2.16 -15.39 0.19
CA THR A 534 3.12 -15.39 -0.93
C THR A 534 2.46 -15.77 -2.25
N SER A 535 3.02 -15.27 -3.35
CA SER A 535 2.58 -15.60 -4.71
C SER A 535 2.67 -17.10 -5.00
N LEU A 536 3.67 -17.80 -4.44
CA LEU A 536 3.83 -19.24 -4.60
C LEU A 536 2.68 -20.02 -3.93
N GLN A 537 2.30 -19.64 -2.70
CA GLN A 537 1.15 -20.25 -2.04
C GLN A 537 -0.16 -19.95 -2.78
N ALA A 538 -0.31 -18.75 -3.36
CA ALA A 538 -1.44 -18.38 -4.23
C ALA A 538 -1.49 -19.25 -5.48
N TYR A 539 -0.35 -19.45 -6.14
CA TYR A 539 -0.24 -20.34 -7.29
C TYR A 539 -0.64 -21.78 -6.95
N PHE A 540 -0.13 -22.34 -5.85
CA PHE A 540 -0.53 -23.67 -5.40
C PHE A 540 -2.02 -23.75 -5.02
N ALA A 541 -2.61 -22.68 -4.49
CA ALA A 541 -4.06 -22.61 -4.26
C ALA A 541 -4.84 -22.74 -5.55
N ASN A 542 -4.42 -21.99 -6.57
CA ASN A 542 -5.12 -21.90 -7.84
C ASN A 542 -5.05 -23.23 -8.60
N ASN A 543 -3.94 -23.95 -8.45
CA ASN A 543 -3.78 -25.28 -9.03
C ASN A 543 -4.65 -26.33 -8.34
N ASN A 544 -5.04 -26.11 -7.08
CA ASN A 544 -6.00 -26.98 -6.42
C ASN A 544 -7.38 -26.71 -7.00
N HIS A 545 -7.94 -27.68 -7.73
CA HIS A 545 -9.32 -27.60 -8.17
C HIS A 545 -10.24 -27.52 -6.95
N LEU A 546 -10.82 -26.34 -6.72
CA LEU A 546 -11.66 -26.07 -5.57
C LEU A 546 -12.95 -26.91 -5.65
N GLN A 547 -13.14 -27.83 -4.71
CA GLN A 547 -14.36 -28.62 -4.56
C GLN A 547 -15.62 -27.74 -4.42
N THR A 548 -15.46 -26.48 -4.00
CA THR A 548 -16.53 -25.47 -3.95
C THR A 548 -17.08 -25.07 -5.32
N ALA A 549 -16.32 -25.25 -6.41
CA ALA A 549 -16.84 -25.08 -7.77
C ALA A 549 -17.86 -26.17 -8.15
N ILE A 550 -17.77 -27.36 -7.55
CA ILE A 550 -18.64 -28.52 -7.83
C ILE A 550 -19.97 -28.38 -7.07
N ILE A 551 -19.97 -27.73 -5.91
CA ILE A 551 -21.18 -27.51 -5.11
C ILE A 551 -22.06 -26.42 -5.76
N PRO A 552 -23.35 -26.69 -5.99
CA PRO A 552 -24.26 -25.70 -6.56
C PRO A 552 -24.38 -24.49 -5.63
N PHE A 553 -24.52 -23.31 -6.23
CA PHE A 553 -24.57 -22.02 -5.54
C PHE A 553 -25.51 -21.99 -4.32
N ASP A 554 -26.70 -22.59 -4.45
CA ASP A 554 -27.73 -22.56 -3.41
C ASP A 554 -27.35 -23.33 -2.12
N LEU A 555 -26.41 -24.27 -2.20
CA LEU A 555 -25.99 -25.15 -1.11
C LEU A 555 -24.64 -24.77 -0.52
N ARG A 556 -23.97 -23.77 -1.07
CA ARG A 556 -22.71 -23.30 -0.50
C ARG A 556 -22.96 -22.72 0.89
N PRO A 557 -22.21 -23.16 1.91
CA PRO A 557 -22.32 -22.61 3.26
C PRO A 557 -21.63 -21.25 3.31
N TYR A 558 -22.39 -20.23 3.70
CA TYR A 558 -21.93 -18.87 3.88
C TYR A 558 -21.95 -18.47 5.36
N GLN A 559 -20.93 -17.75 5.79
CA GLN A 559 -20.85 -17.05 7.06
C GLN A 559 -21.09 -15.56 6.84
N LEU A 560 -21.57 -14.87 7.86
CA LEU A 560 -21.81 -13.44 7.80
C LEU A 560 -20.71 -12.69 8.54
N SER A 561 -20.22 -11.59 7.98
CA SER A 561 -19.18 -10.77 8.61
C SER A 561 -19.70 -9.88 9.73
N VAL A 562 -21.03 -9.69 9.82
CA VAL A 562 -21.69 -8.81 10.78
C VAL A 562 -22.67 -9.61 11.63
N THR A 563 -22.67 -9.39 12.94
CA THR A 563 -23.62 -10.05 13.84
C THR A 563 -24.99 -9.38 13.82
N LEU A 564 -26.05 -10.12 14.16
CA LEU A 564 -27.40 -9.54 14.23
C LEU A 564 -27.49 -8.39 15.26
N GLN A 565 -26.75 -8.48 16.36
CA GLN A 565 -26.71 -7.45 17.39
C GLN A 565 -26.06 -6.16 16.88
N GLU A 566 -25.03 -6.26 16.04
CA GLU A 566 -24.41 -5.11 15.38
C GLU A 566 -25.35 -4.49 14.35
N LEU A 567 -26.07 -5.32 13.56
CA LEU A 567 -27.08 -4.84 12.62
C LEU A 567 -28.13 -3.98 13.33
N ARG A 568 -28.58 -4.38 14.52
CA ARG A 568 -29.55 -3.59 15.30
C ARG A 568 -29.03 -2.19 15.68
N ARG A 569 -27.73 -2.05 15.95
CA ARG A 569 -27.12 -0.75 16.28
C ARG A 569 -27.01 0.16 15.06
N VAL A 570 -26.82 -0.43 13.88
CA VAL A 570 -26.58 0.32 12.64
C VAL A 570 -27.89 0.70 11.93
N VAL A 571 -28.88 -0.20 11.91
CA VAL A 571 -30.15 0.02 11.21
C VAL A 571 -30.99 1.07 11.94
N PRO A 572 -31.44 2.14 11.26
CA PRO A 572 -32.24 3.17 11.89
C PRO A 572 -33.62 2.63 12.28
N ARG A 573 -34.18 3.15 13.38
CA ARG A 573 -35.52 2.79 13.87
C ARG A 573 -36.65 3.10 12.89
N SER A 574 -36.41 3.96 11.90
CA SER A 574 -37.35 4.28 10.82
C SER A 574 -37.53 3.16 9.81
N SER A 575 -36.59 2.21 9.72
CA SER A 575 -36.71 1.10 8.77
C SER A 575 -37.79 0.11 9.20
N ILE A 576 -38.61 -0.34 8.24
CA ILE A 576 -39.69 -1.34 8.45
C ILE A 576 -39.10 -2.66 8.99
N TYR A 577 -37.85 -2.96 8.65
CA TYR A 577 -37.16 -4.17 9.07
C TYR A 577 -36.51 -4.08 10.46
N TYR A 578 -36.54 -2.91 11.12
CA TYR A 578 -35.93 -2.73 12.44
C TYR A 578 -36.48 -3.69 13.49
N SER A 579 -37.80 -3.94 13.49
CA SER A 579 -38.44 -4.87 14.44
C SER A 579 -37.94 -6.32 14.31
N TRP A 580 -37.38 -6.68 13.15
CA TRP A 580 -36.87 -8.02 12.86
C TRP A 580 -35.38 -8.17 13.15
N THR A 581 -34.69 -7.09 13.55
CA THR A 581 -33.30 -7.15 14.04
C THR A 581 -33.20 -7.74 15.45
N GLN A 582 -34.33 -7.88 16.14
CA GLN A 582 -34.44 -8.60 17.41
C GLN A 582 -35.05 -9.98 17.14
N LEU A 583 -34.46 -11.04 17.73
CA LEU A 583 -35.13 -12.35 17.79
C LEU A 583 -36.25 -12.35 18.82
#